data_AF-A0A7C9D3K5-F1
#
_entry.id   AF-A0A7C9D3K5-F1
#
_cell.length_a   1.000
_cell.length_b   1.000
_cell.length_c   1.000
_cell.angle_alpha   90.00
_cell.angle_beta   90.00
_cell.angle_gamma   90.00
#
_symmetry.space_group_name_H-M   'P 1'
#
loop_
_entity.id
_entity.type
_entity.pdbx_description
1 polymer ?
#
loop_
_entity_poly.entity_id
_entity_poly.type
_entity_poly.pdbx_seq_one_letter_code
_entity_poly.pdbx_strand_id
1 'polypeptide(L)'
;MIKPDASAPGSTPPPGVRLHHRAVVVAAETGGALGGMVRQLSIDQFENEGRRVSYGTPESATAARKLLDRQMSINSIPKKVIAHLLKPRGWKPPVRRQFFLDCNDIADLCDSAERIFASEPSVLQLRAPIKIFGDLHGQFGDLMRLFDEYG
;
A
#
# COMPACT_ATOMS: atom_id res chain seq x y z
N MET A 1 -22.66 64.47 12.27
CA MET A 1 -21.55 63.99 11.41
C MET A 1 -21.51 62.47 11.61
N ILE A 2 -21.81 61.57 10.69
CA ILE A 2 -21.83 61.52 9.21
C ILE A 2 -22.87 60.43 8.82
N LYS A 3 -23.64 60.62 7.74
CA LYS A 3 -24.53 59.59 7.11
C LYS A 3 -23.68 58.63 6.24
N PRO A 4 -24.10 57.37 6.08
CA PRO A 4 -24.75 56.93 4.82
C PRO A 4 -25.94 55.98 5.13
N ASP A 5 -27.15 56.16 4.63
CA ASP A 5 -27.73 56.09 3.28
C ASP A 5 -27.89 54.66 2.70
N ALA A 6 -29.07 54.48 2.08
CA ALA A 6 -29.58 53.38 1.27
C ALA A 6 -30.07 52.10 1.98
N SER A 7 -31.36 52.09 2.26
CA SER A 7 -32.23 50.92 2.21
C SER A 7 -32.07 50.18 0.88
N ALA A 8 -31.44 49.01 0.90
CA ALA A 8 -31.37 48.11 -0.27
C ALA A 8 -32.63 47.22 -0.31
N PRO A 9 -33.40 47.23 -1.42
CA PRO A 9 -34.58 46.40 -1.58
C PRO A 9 -34.19 44.93 -1.78
N GLY A 10 -35.08 44.02 -1.35
CA GLY A 10 -34.92 42.59 -1.54
C GLY A 10 -34.45 42.25 -2.96
N SER A 11 -33.32 41.55 -3.05
CA SER A 11 -32.76 41.05 -4.28
C SER A 11 -33.62 39.92 -4.82
N THR A 12 -34.74 40.26 -5.48
CA THR A 12 -35.33 39.34 -6.45
C THR A 12 -34.30 39.15 -7.57
N PRO A 13 -33.74 37.93 -7.74
CA PRO A 13 -32.76 37.69 -8.80
C PRO A 13 -33.42 37.92 -10.17
N PRO A 14 -32.65 38.38 -11.17
CA PRO A 14 -33.17 38.63 -12.52
C PRO A 14 -33.89 37.38 -13.07
N PRO A 15 -35.01 37.53 -13.79
CA PRO A 15 -35.78 36.41 -14.30
C PRO A 15 -34.90 35.59 -15.25
N GLY A 16 -34.49 34.41 -14.80
CA GLY A 16 -33.64 33.49 -15.55
C GLY A 16 -32.41 32.99 -14.78
N VAL A 17 -31.99 33.63 -13.70
CA VAL A 17 -30.86 33.15 -12.89
C VAL A 17 -31.37 32.31 -11.71
N ARG A 18 -31.17 30.99 -11.79
CA ARG A 18 -31.46 30.04 -10.70
C ARG A 18 -30.16 29.42 -10.20
N LEU A 19 -29.97 29.39 -8.89
CA LEU A 19 -28.88 28.62 -8.28
C LEU A 19 -29.13 27.13 -8.52
N HIS A 20 -28.14 26.46 -9.10
CA HIS A 20 -28.24 25.02 -9.34
C HIS A 20 -28.13 24.29 -8.01
N HIS A 21 -29.14 23.50 -7.65
CA HIS A 21 -29.23 22.78 -6.37
C HIS A 21 -28.13 21.71 -6.14
N ARG A 22 -27.27 21.48 -7.15
CA ARG A 22 -26.16 20.52 -7.09
C ARG A 22 -24.84 21.21 -7.37
N ALA A 23 -23.84 20.94 -6.55
CA ALA A 23 -22.44 21.34 -6.74
C ALA A 23 -21.63 20.18 -7.32
N VAL A 24 -20.63 20.50 -8.14
CA VAL A 24 -19.65 19.54 -8.65
C VAL A 24 -18.39 19.67 -7.80
N VAL A 25 -17.95 18.56 -7.20
CA VAL A 25 -16.75 18.49 -6.36
C VAL A 25 -15.67 17.75 -7.11
N VAL A 26 -14.46 18.29 -7.12
CA VAL A 26 -13.27 17.71 -7.75
C VAL A 26 -12.19 17.58 -6.68
N ALA A 27 -11.58 16.40 -6.56
CA ALA A 27 -10.44 16.21 -5.67
C ALA A 27 -9.24 17.07 -6.13
N ALA A 28 -8.67 17.85 -5.21
CA ALA A 28 -7.59 18.81 -5.52
C ALA A 28 -6.25 18.13 -5.82
N GLU A 29 -6.03 16.90 -5.33
CA GLU A 29 -4.73 16.23 -5.38
C GLU A 29 -4.56 15.40 -6.66
N THR A 30 -3.67 15.86 -7.56
CA THR A 30 -3.31 15.13 -8.78
C THR A 30 -2.14 14.19 -8.48
N GLY A 31 -2.41 13.05 -7.82
CA GLY A 31 -1.35 12.08 -7.52
C GLY A 31 -1.64 10.97 -6.51
N GLY A 32 -2.80 10.99 -5.83
CA GLY A 32 -3.24 9.89 -4.97
C GLY A 32 -4.32 9.01 -5.61
N ALA A 33 -4.72 7.92 -4.94
CA ALA A 33 -5.79 6.99 -5.38
C ALA A 33 -7.18 7.64 -5.61
N LEU A 34 -7.32 8.93 -5.29
CA LEU A 34 -8.54 9.73 -5.44
C LEU A 34 -8.40 10.85 -6.51
N GLY A 35 -7.24 10.96 -7.16
CA GLY A 35 -7.01 11.93 -8.23
C GLY A 35 -7.92 11.63 -9.42
N GLY A 36 -8.86 12.53 -9.70
CA GLY A 36 -9.87 12.37 -10.75
C GLY A 36 -11.29 12.04 -10.26
N MET A 37 -11.52 11.97 -8.95
CA MET A 37 -12.88 11.80 -8.42
C MET A 37 -13.69 13.09 -8.60
N VAL A 38 -14.67 13.04 -9.52
CA VAL A 38 -15.66 14.10 -9.75
C VAL A 38 -17.02 13.61 -9.28
N ARG A 39 -17.66 14.33 -8.35
CA ARG A 39 -18.98 13.96 -7.82
C ARG A 39 -19.92 15.15 -7.83
N GLN A 40 -21.16 14.94 -8.25
CA GLN A 40 -22.23 15.91 -8.07
C GLN A 40 -23.02 15.62 -6.79
N LEU A 41 -23.13 16.62 -5.94
CA LEU A 41 -23.81 16.53 -4.64
C LEU A 41 -24.79 17.67 -4.51
N SER A 42 -25.86 17.50 -3.73
CA SER A 42 -26.74 18.63 -3.41
C SER A 42 -25.99 19.64 -2.56
N ILE A 43 -26.24 20.94 -2.79
CA ILE A 43 -25.60 22.03 -2.02
C ILE A 43 -25.77 21.83 -0.51
N ASP A 44 -26.93 21.34 -0.06
CA ASP A 44 -27.22 21.10 1.36
C ASP A 44 -26.38 19.98 1.99
N GLN A 45 -25.78 19.10 1.17
CA GLN A 45 -24.90 18.02 1.65
C GLN A 45 -23.41 18.41 1.62
N PHE A 46 -23.07 19.54 0.97
CA PHE A 46 -21.70 19.93 0.71
C PHE A 46 -20.91 20.30 1.97
N GLU A 47 -21.51 21.04 2.92
CA GLU A 47 -20.85 21.44 4.18
C GLU A 47 -20.53 20.23 5.07
N ASN A 48 -21.39 19.20 5.05
CA ASN A 48 -21.20 17.96 5.82
C ASN A 48 -20.10 17.08 5.26
N GLU A 49 -19.84 17.15 3.95
CA GLU A 49 -18.78 16.37 3.30
C GLU A 49 -17.40 16.98 3.51
N GLY A 50 -17.29 18.32 3.54
CA GLY A 50 -16.04 19.03 3.86
C GLY A 50 -15.46 18.66 5.23
N ARG A 51 -16.31 18.49 6.26
CA ARG A 51 -15.86 18.02 7.59
C ARG A 51 -15.38 16.56 7.59
N ARG A 52 -15.98 15.71 6.76
CA ARG A 52 -15.61 14.28 6.64
C ARG A 52 -14.33 14.04 5.85
N VAL A 53 -13.94 15.00 5.00
CA VAL A 53 -12.70 14.97 4.22
C VAL A 53 -11.50 15.38 5.08
N SER A 54 -11.63 16.32 6.02
CA SER A 54 -10.52 16.73 6.90
C SER A 54 -10.21 15.74 8.03
N TYR A 55 -11.22 15.03 8.53
CA TYR A 55 -11.05 13.95 9.49
C TYR A 55 -11.69 12.71 8.91
N GLY A 56 -10.90 11.97 8.14
CA GLY A 56 -11.33 10.68 7.58
C GLY A 56 -12.01 9.86 8.67
N THR A 57 -13.22 9.37 8.38
CA THR A 57 -13.93 8.47 9.31
C THR A 57 -13.02 7.32 9.75
N PRO A 58 -13.10 6.87 11.01
CA PRO A 58 -12.23 5.80 11.52
C PRO A 58 -12.34 4.51 10.70
N GLU A 59 -13.50 4.25 10.10
CA GLU A 59 -13.69 3.13 9.16
C GLU A 59 -12.92 3.32 7.84
N SER A 60 -12.93 4.53 7.26
CA SER A 60 -12.17 4.85 6.04
C SER A 60 -10.66 4.81 6.28
N ALA A 61 -10.19 5.32 7.43
CA ALA A 61 -8.79 5.22 7.83
C ALA A 61 -8.34 3.77 8.05
N THR A 62 -9.20 2.94 8.64
CA THR A 62 -8.95 1.50 8.82
C THR A 62 -8.95 0.76 7.48
N ALA A 63 -9.89 1.07 6.58
CA ALA A 63 -9.93 0.49 5.25
C ALA A 63 -8.71 0.88 4.41
N ALA A 64 -8.27 2.14 4.46
CA ALA A 64 -7.05 2.61 3.82
C ALA A 64 -5.80 1.92 4.37
N ARG A 65 -5.68 1.79 5.71
CA ARG A 65 -4.61 1.00 6.35
C ARG A 65 -4.62 -0.46 5.91
N LYS A 66 -5.78 -1.10 5.86
CA LYS A 66 -5.91 -2.50 5.44
C LYS A 66 -5.57 -2.70 3.96
N LEU A 67 -5.91 -1.74 3.10
CA LEU A 67 -5.50 -1.75 1.68
C LEU A 67 -4.00 -1.53 1.51
N LEU A 68 -3.41 -0.58 2.24
CA LEU A 68 -1.96 -0.34 2.24
C LEU A 68 -1.18 -1.54 2.77
N ASP A 69 -1.63 -2.15 3.87
CA ASP A 69 -1.05 -3.37 4.44
C ASP A 69 -1.16 -4.55 3.47
N ARG A 70 -2.31 -4.70 2.81
CA ARG A 70 -2.49 -5.69 1.74
C ARG A 70 -1.60 -5.39 0.53
N GLN A 71 -1.41 -4.13 0.16
CA GLN A 71 -0.58 -3.71 -0.96
C GLN A 71 0.92 -3.89 -0.64
N MET A 72 1.34 -3.66 0.62
CA MET A 72 2.67 -4.01 1.13
C MET A 72 2.89 -5.53 1.15
N SER A 73 1.87 -6.31 1.51
CA SER A 73 1.92 -7.77 1.47
C SER A 73 2.10 -8.30 0.04
N ILE A 74 1.52 -7.65 -0.99
CA ILE A 74 1.61 -8.11 -2.38
C ILE A 74 3.05 -8.02 -2.92
N ASN A 75 3.87 -7.10 -2.42
CA ASN A 75 5.27 -6.90 -2.84
C ASN A 75 6.29 -7.15 -1.72
N SER A 76 5.95 -7.99 -0.73
CA SER A 76 6.88 -8.24 0.38
C SER A 76 8.18 -8.86 -0.10
N ILE A 77 9.30 -8.45 0.49
CA ILE A 77 10.64 -8.93 0.14
C ILE A 77 10.72 -10.47 0.11
N PRO A 78 10.15 -11.23 1.07
CA PRO A 78 10.17 -12.69 1.02
C PRO A 78 9.50 -13.25 -0.23
N LYS A 79 8.41 -12.65 -0.72
CA LYS A 79 7.75 -13.09 -1.95
C LYS A 79 8.61 -12.82 -3.18
N LYS A 80 9.27 -11.66 -3.25
CA LYS A 80 10.25 -11.37 -4.31
C LYS A 80 11.38 -12.41 -4.32
N VAL A 81 11.94 -12.70 -3.15
CA VAL A 81 13.01 -13.69 -2.97
C VAL A 81 12.57 -15.05 -3.50
N ILE A 82 11.44 -15.57 -3.02
CA ILE A 82 10.92 -16.88 -3.44
C ILE A 82 10.67 -16.89 -4.95
N ALA A 83 9.99 -15.89 -5.50
CA ALA A 83 9.66 -15.84 -6.93
C ALA A 83 10.89 -15.82 -7.85
N HIS A 84 11.96 -15.12 -7.45
CA HIS A 84 13.16 -14.97 -8.27
C HIS A 84 14.19 -16.08 -8.05
N LEU A 85 14.35 -16.57 -6.83
CA LEU A 85 15.39 -17.53 -6.45
C LEU A 85 14.94 -18.99 -6.49
N LEU A 86 13.69 -19.31 -6.08
CA LEU A 86 13.23 -20.69 -6.00
C LEU A 86 12.87 -21.23 -7.39
N LYS A 87 13.87 -21.75 -8.12
CA LYS A 87 13.72 -22.33 -9.46
C LYS A 87 14.44 -23.69 -9.56
N PRO A 88 13.91 -24.75 -8.93
CA PRO A 88 14.64 -26.01 -8.75
C PRO A 88 15.20 -26.64 -10.03
N ARG A 89 14.41 -26.66 -11.12
CA ARG A 89 14.81 -27.23 -12.43
C ARG A 89 15.37 -26.24 -13.43
N GLY A 90 15.22 -24.94 -13.16
CA GLY A 90 15.40 -23.88 -14.14
C GLY A 90 16.41 -22.82 -13.74
N TRP A 91 16.98 -22.93 -12.54
CA TRP A 91 17.94 -21.95 -12.08
C TRP A 91 19.24 -22.01 -12.89
N LYS A 92 19.70 -20.84 -13.31
CA LYS A 92 21.00 -20.64 -13.94
C LYS A 92 21.65 -19.41 -13.32
N PRO A 93 22.97 -19.43 -13.07
CA PRO A 93 23.66 -18.28 -12.54
C PRO A 93 23.53 -17.09 -13.51
N PRO A 94 23.20 -15.88 -13.02
CA PRO A 94 23.13 -14.70 -13.87
C PRO A 94 24.47 -14.44 -14.57
N VAL A 95 24.46 -14.32 -15.90
CA VAL A 95 25.68 -14.13 -16.72
C VAL A 95 26.47 -12.90 -16.26
N ARG A 96 25.76 -11.81 -15.95
CA ARG A 96 26.36 -10.54 -15.51
C ARG A 96 26.64 -10.48 -14.01
N ARG A 97 26.37 -11.56 -13.26
CA ARG A 97 26.46 -11.65 -11.78
C ARG A 97 25.74 -10.51 -11.04
N GLN A 98 24.81 -9.82 -11.71
CA GLN A 98 23.98 -8.81 -11.08
C GLN A 98 22.93 -9.51 -10.23
N PHE A 99 22.80 -9.05 -8.98
CA PHE A 99 21.76 -9.51 -8.08
C PHE A 99 20.52 -8.63 -8.20
N PHE A 100 19.33 -9.21 -8.02
CA PHE A 100 18.05 -8.54 -8.25
C PHE A 100 17.57 -7.73 -7.04
N LEU A 101 18.12 -7.97 -5.86
CA LEU A 101 17.86 -7.19 -4.65
C LEU A 101 18.91 -6.10 -4.51
N ASP A 102 18.48 -4.92 -4.08
CA ASP A 102 19.38 -3.84 -3.67
C ASP A 102 19.77 -3.96 -2.18
N CYS A 103 20.56 -3.01 -1.67
CA CYS A 103 21.01 -3.04 -0.28
C CYS A 103 19.87 -2.90 0.74
N ASN A 104 18.81 -2.16 0.41
CA ASN A 104 17.68 -1.96 1.31
C ASN A 104 16.82 -3.22 1.36
N ASP A 105 16.54 -3.84 0.21
CA ASP A 105 15.84 -5.11 0.12
C ASP A 105 16.58 -6.21 0.94
N ILE A 106 17.92 -6.23 0.89
CA ILE A 106 18.74 -7.18 1.67
C ILE A 106 18.65 -6.87 3.17
N ALA A 107 18.77 -5.59 3.57
CA ALA A 107 18.65 -5.18 4.97
C ALA A 107 17.27 -5.57 5.54
N ASP A 108 16.20 -5.26 4.82
CA ASP A 108 14.83 -5.61 5.22
C ASP A 108 14.62 -7.13 5.36
N LEU A 109 15.27 -7.93 4.50
CA LEU A 109 15.24 -9.39 4.58
C LEU A 109 15.96 -9.88 5.83
N CYS A 110 17.14 -9.33 6.13
CA CYS A 110 17.91 -9.65 7.34
C CYS A 110 17.14 -9.27 8.60
N ASP A 111 16.63 -8.05 8.69
CA ASP A 111 15.85 -7.57 9.84
C ASP A 111 14.58 -8.41 10.07
N SER A 112 13.96 -8.88 8.99
CA SER A 112 12.79 -9.76 9.07
C SER A 112 13.17 -11.16 9.58
N ALA A 113 14.28 -11.72 9.11
CA ALA A 113 14.77 -13.02 9.57
C ALA A 113 15.25 -12.95 11.04
N GLU A 114 15.98 -11.91 11.42
CA GLU A 114 16.47 -11.69 12.78
C GLU A 114 15.32 -11.63 13.78
N ARG A 115 14.24 -10.92 13.46
CA ARG A 115 13.04 -10.87 14.31
C ARG A 115 12.41 -12.24 14.53
N ILE A 116 12.38 -13.10 13.50
CA ILE A 116 11.86 -14.47 13.62
C ILE A 116 12.79 -15.28 14.54
N PHE A 117 14.10 -15.28 14.27
CA PHE A 117 15.07 -16.01 15.08
C PHE A 117 15.11 -15.56 16.55
N ALA A 118 14.94 -14.26 16.81
CA ALA A 118 14.87 -13.73 18.16
C ALA A 118 13.60 -14.15 18.91
N SER A 119 12.51 -14.43 18.18
CA SER A 119 11.25 -14.89 18.75
C SER A 119 11.21 -16.41 18.99
N GLU A 120 12.04 -17.17 18.28
CA GLU A 120 12.12 -18.62 18.39
C GLU A 120 13.10 -19.05 19.50
N PRO A 121 12.88 -20.19 20.17
CA PRO A 121 13.83 -20.71 21.15
C PRO A 121 15.12 -21.17 20.48
N SER A 122 16.28 -20.94 21.12
CA SER A 122 17.59 -21.36 20.59
C SER A 122 17.70 -22.88 20.38
N VAL A 123 16.91 -23.67 21.10
CA VAL A 123 16.77 -25.13 20.89
C VAL A 123 15.38 -25.40 20.30
N LEU A 124 15.34 -25.66 18.99
CA LEU A 124 14.10 -25.92 18.27
C LEU A 124 13.56 -27.33 18.56
N GLN A 125 12.24 -27.42 18.80
CA GLN A 125 11.52 -28.69 18.92
C GLN A 125 10.78 -28.98 17.61
N LEU A 126 11.33 -29.87 16.78
CA LEU A 126 10.79 -30.19 15.47
C LEU A 126 9.95 -31.47 15.50
N ARG A 127 8.93 -31.55 14.65
CA ARG A 127 8.08 -32.75 14.47
C ARG A 127 8.26 -33.32 13.08
N ALA A 128 8.42 -34.64 12.97
CA ALA A 128 8.50 -35.33 11.70
C ALA A 128 7.15 -35.25 10.92
N PRO A 129 7.18 -35.33 9.57
CA PRO A 129 8.35 -35.52 8.71
C PRO A 129 9.11 -34.21 8.44
N ILE A 130 10.44 -34.23 8.57
CA ILE A 130 11.34 -33.11 8.27
C ILE A 130 12.52 -33.58 7.43
N LYS A 131 13.13 -32.65 6.70
CA LYS A 131 14.33 -32.88 5.89
C LYS A 131 15.46 -32.03 6.46
N ILE A 132 16.60 -32.67 6.69
CA ILE A 132 17.78 -32.02 7.25
C ILE A 132 18.86 -32.07 6.17
N PHE A 133 19.36 -30.91 5.80
CA PHE A 133 20.46 -30.76 4.86
C PHE A 133 21.66 -30.18 5.61
N GLY A 134 22.86 -30.62 5.22
CA GLY A 134 24.12 -30.14 5.80
C GLY A 134 24.55 -28.79 5.24
N ASP A 135 25.85 -28.51 5.32
CA ASP A 135 26.42 -27.26 4.79
C ASP A 135 26.30 -27.17 3.27
N LEU A 136 25.98 -25.97 2.79
CA LEU A 136 25.90 -25.61 1.38
C LEU A 136 27.02 -24.67 0.95
N HIS A 137 27.66 -23.96 1.88
CA HIS A 137 28.81 -23.08 1.63
C HIS A 137 28.65 -22.11 0.43
N GLY A 138 27.45 -21.57 0.23
CA GLY A 138 27.14 -20.63 -0.88
C GLY A 138 26.88 -21.30 -2.24
N GLN A 139 26.85 -22.63 -2.31
CA GLN A 139 26.53 -23.39 -3.52
C GLN A 139 25.01 -23.39 -3.78
N PHE A 140 24.51 -22.28 -4.32
CA PHE A 140 23.08 -22.13 -4.60
C PHE A 140 22.53 -23.18 -5.60
N GLY A 141 23.38 -23.67 -6.51
CA GLY A 141 23.00 -24.74 -7.42
C GLY A 141 22.63 -26.04 -6.70
N ASP A 142 23.33 -26.37 -5.62
CA ASP A 142 23.04 -27.57 -4.82
C ASP A 142 21.75 -27.38 -4.02
N LEU A 143 21.52 -26.18 -3.48
CA LEU A 143 20.23 -25.83 -2.87
C LEU A 143 19.05 -26.06 -3.83
N MET A 144 19.18 -25.65 -5.10
CA MET A 144 18.14 -25.88 -6.11
C MET A 144 17.91 -27.35 -6.42
N ARG A 145 18.98 -28.17 -6.48
CA ARG A 145 18.87 -29.62 -6.64
C ARG A 145 18.16 -30.27 -5.46
N LEU A 146 18.46 -29.86 -4.23
CA LEU A 146 17.79 -30.35 -3.03
C LEU A 146 16.29 -30.03 -3.05
N PHE A 147 15.91 -28.83 -3.48
CA PHE A 147 14.50 -28.48 -3.67
C PHE A 147 13.84 -29.22 -4.85
N ASP A 148 14.59 -29.62 -5.88
CA ASP A 148 14.01 -30.38 -6.99
C ASP A 148 13.74 -31.84 -6.61
N GLU A 149 14.65 -32.43 -5.85
CA GLU A 149 14.58 -33.82 -5.44
C GLU A 149 13.63 -34.02 -4.24
N TYR A 150 13.56 -33.03 -3.34
CA TYR A 150 12.89 -33.19 -2.05
C TYR A 150 11.92 -32.06 -1.68
N GLY A 151 11.81 -30.98 -2.47
CA GLY A 151 11.02 -29.78 -2.17
C GLY A 151 9.56 -29.81 -2.58
#